data_AF-A0A151RLE4-F1
#
_entry.id   AF-A0A151RLE4-F1
#
_cell.length_a   1.000
_cell.length_b   1.000
_cell.length_c   1.000
_cell.angle_alpha   90.00
_cell.angle_beta   90.00
_cell.angle_gamma   90.00
#
_symmetry.space_group_name_H-M   'P 1'
#
loop_
_entity.id
_entity.type
_entity.pdbx_description
1 polymer ?
#
loop_
_entity_poly.entity_id
_entity_poly.type
_entity_poly.pdbx_seq_one_letter_code
_entity_poly.pdbx_strand_id
1 'polypeptide(L)'
;MKRIEDVVTFSEYSEPLLQLLATLAQNEKIVLVGHSLGGLSIALAMDKFPEKVAVAVFLTAVIPDTEHKPSYVLEKVCFSS
;
A
#
# COMPACT_ATOMS: atom_id res chain seq x y z
N MET A 1 -15.80 -5.52 -5.76
CA MET A 1 -14.62 -5.11 -6.53
C MET A 1 -15.11 -4.40 -7.79
N LYS A 2 -14.56 -3.21 -8.07
CA LYS A 2 -14.92 -2.43 -9.26
C LYS A 2 -14.29 -3.03 -10.52
N ARG A 3 -14.82 -2.69 -11.70
CA ARG A 3 -14.13 -2.96 -12.97
C ARG A 3 -12.90 -2.06 -13.04
N ILE A 4 -11.84 -2.50 -13.72
CA ILE A 4 -10.55 -1.80 -13.69
C ILE A 4 -10.65 -0.39 -14.31
N GLU A 5 -11.50 -0.24 -15.31
CA GLU A 5 -11.82 1.04 -15.95
C GLU A 5 -12.50 2.06 -15.02
N ASP A 6 -13.09 1.59 -13.91
CA ASP A 6 -13.77 2.42 -12.91
C ASP A 6 -12.90 2.71 -11.67
N VAL A 7 -11.64 2.23 -11.66
CA VAL A 7 -10.67 2.44 -10.56
C VAL A 7 -9.86 3.69 -10.87
N VAL A 8 -10.16 4.79 -10.15
CA VAL A 8 -9.57 6.11 -10.42
C VAL A 8 -8.69 6.62 -9.29
N THR A 9 -8.74 5.97 -8.12
CA THR A 9 -7.88 6.28 -6.98
C THR A 9 -7.03 5.09 -6.56
N PHE A 10 -5.89 5.38 -5.94
CA PHE A 10 -4.99 4.34 -5.42
C PHE A 10 -5.61 3.54 -4.26
N SER A 11 -6.51 4.16 -3.48
CA SER A 11 -7.27 3.49 -2.43
C SER A 11 -8.24 2.45 -2.99
N GLU A 12 -8.89 2.73 -4.13
CA GLU A 12 -9.76 1.77 -4.83
C GLU A 12 -8.95 0.62 -5.43
N TYR A 13 -7.78 0.92 -6.01
CA TYR A 13 -6.85 -0.12 -6.47
C TYR A 13 -6.42 -1.05 -5.34
N SER A 14 -6.18 -0.49 -4.14
CA SER A 14 -5.75 -1.23 -2.96
C SER A 14 -6.91 -1.84 -2.15
N GLU A 15 -8.17 -1.64 -2.57
CA GLU A 15 -9.37 -2.11 -1.85
C GLU A 15 -9.31 -3.60 -1.46
N PRO A 16 -8.90 -4.54 -2.34
CA PRO A 16 -8.87 -5.96 -1.98
C PRO A 16 -7.94 -6.26 -0.80
N LEU A 17 -6.78 -5.59 -0.75
CA LEU A 17 -5.83 -5.71 0.36
C LEU A 17 -6.44 -5.12 1.64
N LEU A 18 -7.02 -3.92 1.56
CA LEU A 18 -7.60 -3.24 2.71
C LEU A 18 -8.80 -4.01 3.30
N GLN A 19 -9.63 -4.62 2.45
CA GLN A 19 -10.73 -5.49 2.88
C GLN A 19 -10.21 -6.74 3.58
N LEU A 20 -9.15 -7.37 3.04
CA LEU A 20 -8.51 -8.51 3.71
C LEU A 20 -8.05 -8.13 5.13
N LEU A 21 -7.31 -7.03 5.29
CA LEU A 21 -6.87 -6.58 6.60
C LEU A 21 -8.06 -6.25 7.52
N ALA A 22 -9.15 -5.68 7.00
CA ALA A 22 -10.34 -5.39 7.78
C ALA A 22 -10.97 -6.66 8.38
N THR A 23 -10.86 -7.82 7.70
CA THR A 23 -11.42 -9.11 8.19
C THR A 23 -10.59 -9.78 9.28
N LEU A 24 -9.31 -9.41 9.47
CA LEU A 24 -8.44 -10.01 10.48
C LEU A 24 -8.92 -9.68 11.91
N ALA A 25 -8.75 -10.64 12.83
CA ALA A 25 -9.08 -10.44 14.23
C ALA A 25 -8.14 -9.40 14.90
N GLN A 26 -8.58 -8.78 16.01
CA GLN A 26 -7.85 -7.71 16.71
C GLN A 26 -6.40 -8.11 17.10
N ASN A 27 -6.17 -9.39 17.44
CA ASN A 27 -4.89 -9.89 17.91
C ASN A 27 -4.07 -10.57 16.79
N GLU A 28 -4.58 -10.59 15.57
CA GLU A 28 -3.91 -11.19 14.43
C GLU A 28 -3.07 -10.14 13.71
N LYS A 29 -1.80 -10.47 13.48
CA LYS A 29 -0.87 -9.61 12.75
C LYS A 29 -0.29 -10.37 11.56
N ILE A 30 -0.09 -9.66 10.46
CA ILE A 30 0.46 -10.21 9.22
C ILE A 30 1.80 -9.59 8.87
N VAL A 31 2.54 -10.28 8.01
CA VAL A 31 3.70 -9.72 7.32
C VAL A 31 3.25 -9.29 5.93
N LEU A 32 3.39 -8.00 5.63
CA LEU A 32 3.12 -7.47 4.30
C LEU A 32 4.40 -7.53 3.46
N VAL A 33 4.28 -7.97 2.21
CA VAL A 33 5.38 -7.95 1.24
C VAL A 33 4.92 -7.19 0.00
N GLY A 34 5.48 -6.01 -0.22
CA GLY A 34 5.20 -5.16 -1.37
C GLY A 34 6.32 -5.26 -2.39
N HIS A 35 5.98 -5.53 -3.65
CA HIS A 35 6.94 -5.61 -4.75
C HIS A 35 6.73 -4.46 -5.75
N SER A 36 7.80 -3.81 -6.23
CA SER A 36 7.72 -2.71 -7.19
C SER A 36 6.76 -1.60 -6.71
N LEU A 37 5.75 -1.21 -7.51
CA LEU A 37 4.71 -0.26 -7.10
C LEU A 37 3.82 -0.75 -5.96
N GLY A 38 3.79 -2.06 -5.69
CA GLY A 38 3.08 -2.63 -4.54
C GLY A 38 3.58 -2.12 -3.19
N GLY A 39 4.79 -1.52 -3.15
CA GLY A 39 5.29 -0.79 -1.98
C GLY A 39 4.34 0.34 -1.52
N LEU A 40 3.71 1.05 -2.46
CA LEU A 40 2.70 2.06 -2.12
C LEU A 40 1.43 1.45 -1.51
N SER A 41 1.00 0.29 -2.01
CA SER A 41 -0.20 -0.40 -1.50
C SER A 41 0.00 -0.87 -0.06
N ILE A 42 1.16 -1.42 0.26
CA ILE A 42 1.46 -1.84 1.63
C ILE A 42 1.67 -0.65 2.57
N ALA A 43 2.24 0.46 2.10
CA ALA A 43 2.34 1.69 2.88
C ALA A 43 0.95 2.25 3.24
N LEU A 44 0.01 2.26 2.29
CA LEU A 44 -1.38 2.64 2.55
C LEU A 44 -2.06 1.69 3.55
N ALA A 45 -1.79 0.39 3.45
CA ALA A 45 -2.32 -0.60 4.40
C ALA A 45 -1.77 -0.39 5.82
N MET A 46 -0.49 -0.06 5.96
CA MET A 46 0.14 0.27 7.24
C MET A 46 -0.42 1.55 7.85
N ASP A 47 -0.74 2.56 7.04
CA ASP A 47 -1.34 3.81 7.51
C ASP A 47 -2.77 3.60 8.04
N LYS A 48 -3.52 2.68 7.43
CA LYS A 48 -4.91 2.38 7.81
C LYS A 48 -5.06 1.34 8.93
N PHE A 49 -4.17 0.37 9.00
CA PHE A 49 -4.24 -0.76 9.93
C PHE A 49 -2.88 -1.04 10.59
N PRO A 50 -2.22 -0.04 11.21
CA PRO A 50 -0.89 -0.21 11.79
C PRO A 50 -0.85 -1.33 12.85
N GLU A 51 -1.94 -1.56 13.57
CA GLU A 51 -2.06 -2.59 14.60
C GLU A 51 -2.08 -4.02 14.05
N LYS A 52 -2.45 -4.19 12.77
CA LYS A 52 -2.56 -5.50 12.09
C LYS A 52 -1.31 -5.90 11.32
N VAL A 53 -0.32 -5.01 11.22
CA VAL A 53 0.93 -5.27 10.50
C VAL A 53 2.04 -5.51 11.51
N ALA A 54 2.60 -6.72 11.52
CA ALA A 54 3.77 -7.03 12.34
C ALA A 54 5.05 -6.45 11.72
N VAL A 55 5.20 -6.66 10.41
CA VAL A 55 6.36 -6.23 9.62
C VAL A 55 5.90 -5.94 8.20
N ALA A 56 6.50 -4.93 7.56
CA ALA A 56 6.35 -4.66 6.14
C ALA A 56 7.71 -4.81 5.43
N VAL A 57 7.72 -5.60 4.36
CA VAL A 57 8.89 -5.90 3.54
C VAL A 57 8.72 -5.25 2.18
N PHE A 58 9.65 -4.37 1.82
CA PHE A 58 9.68 -3.70 0.52
C PHE A 58 10.69 -4.41 -0.38
N LEU A 59 10.20 -5.26 -1.27
CA LEU A 59 11.02 -6.07 -2.19
C LEU A 59 11.16 -5.35 -3.53
N THR A 60 12.34 -4.78 -3.80
CA THR A 60 12.60 -4.00 -5.03
C THR A 60 11.44 -3.04 -5.34
N ALA A 61 10.98 -2.36 -4.29
CA ALA A 61 9.72 -1.65 -4.26
C ALA A 61 9.89 -0.15 -4.02
N VAL A 62 8.87 0.60 -4.41
CA VAL A 62 8.74 2.03 -4.08
C VAL A 62 8.45 2.18 -2.59
N ILE A 63 9.22 3.00 -1.90
CA ILE A 63 9.06 3.27 -0.47
C ILE A 63 8.70 4.75 -0.29
N PRO A 64 7.43 5.09 0.00
CA PRO A 64 7.06 6.47 0.32
C PRO A 64 7.57 6.84 1.73
N ASP A 65 7.86 8.11 1.93
CA ASP A 65 8.10 8.67 3.27
C ASP A 65 6.81 9.29 3.85
N THR A 66 6.91 9.84 5.05
CA THR A 66 5.81 10.52 5.76
C THR A 66 5.94 12.05 5.76
N GLU A 67 6.97 12.61 5.12
CA GLU A 67 7.21 14.05 5.06
C GLU A 67 6.59 14.68 3.81
N HIS A 68 6.58 13.92 2.70
CA HIS A 68 6.09 14.35 1.41
C HIS A 68 4.75 13.69 1.07
N LYS A 69 4.04 14.29 0.09
CA LYS A 69 2.85 13.66 -0.49
C LYS A 69 3.21 12.29 -1.12
N PRO A 70 2.33 11.28 -1.10
CA PRO A 70 2.63 9.95 -1.66
C PRO A 70 3.05 9.96 -3.14
N SER A 71 2.63 10.95 -3.94
CA SER A 71 3.04 11.05 -5.34
C SER A 71 4.52 11.44 -5.52
N TYR A 72 5.16 12.02 -4.50
CA TYR A 72 6.53 12.52 -4.58
C TYR A 72 7.54 11.42 -4.97
N VAL A 73 7.41 10.23 -4.38
CA VAL A 73 8.31 9.12 -4.69
C VAL A 73 8.13 8.62 -6.12
N LEU A 74 6.91 8.69 -6.67
CA LEU A 74 6.66 8.34 -8.08
C LEU A 74 7.26 9.37 -9.03
N GLU A 75 7.15 10.65 -8.70
CA GLU A 75 7.79 11.74 -9.46
C GLU A 75 9.32 11.54 -9.53
N LYS A 76 9.93 11.04 -8.45
CA LYS A 76 11.38 10.80 -8.34
C LYS A 76 11.91 9.49 -8.92
N VAL A 77 11.07 8.47 -9.05
CA VAL A 77 11.53 7.13 -9.48
C VAL A 77 10.96 6.75 -10.84
N CYS A 78 9.71 7.11 -11.13
CA CYS A 78 9.00 6.67 -12.33
C CYS A 78 8.89 7.76 -13.40
N PHE A 79 8.88 9.05 -13.02
CA PHE A 79 8.62 10.15 -13.96
C PHE A 79 9.81 11.08 -14.19
N SER A 80 11.01 10.65 -13.80
CA SER A 80 12.25 11.45 -13.88
C SER A 80 12.97 11.36 -15.24
N SER A 81 12.26 10.98 -16.30
CA SER A 81 12.80 10.81 -17.67
C SER A 81 12.73 12.09 -18.49
#